data_AF-A0A1V6R4N8-F1
#
_entry.id   AF-A0A1V6R4N8-F1
#
_cell.length_a   1.000
_cell.length_b   1.000
_cell.length_c   1.000
_cell.angle_alpha   90.00
_cell.angle_beta   90.00
_cell.angle_gamma   90.00
#
_symmetry.space_group_name_H-M   'P 1'
#
loop_
_entity.id
_entity.type
_entity.pdbx_description
1 polymer ?
#
loop_
_entity_poly.entity_id
_entity_poly.type
_entity_poly.pdbx_seq_one_letter_code
_entity_poly.pdbx_strand_id
1 'polypeptide(L)'
;MPTIPPTMETTITQKSTINNATNLLKRSSMSNPDKYPLYIFLIIAGCVVGGLIGFSVYTMYYGIDESGKHKDISHEQHKYMRETRQRNLNALAVQAGRPDMVVPIRELDA
;
A
#
# COMPACT_ATOMS: atom_id res chain seq x y z
N MET A 1 -11.31 61.61 -6.57
CA MET A 1 -12.12 60.61 -7.31
C MET A 1 -11.16 59.84 -8.20
N PRO A 2 -11.01 58.51 -8.06
CA PRO A 2 -10.03 57.75 -8.82
C PRO A 2 -10.46 57.59 -10.28
N THR A 3 -9.56 57.93 -11.19
CA THR A 3 -9.71 57.85 -12.65
C THR A 3 -9.76 56.39 -13.08
N ILE A 4 -10.84 56.00 -13.78
CA ILE A 4 -11.02 54.67 -14.37
C ILE A 4 -10.13 54.59 -15.63
N PRO A 5 -9.15 53.67 -15.73
CA PRO A 5 -8.34 53.51 -16.93
C PRO A 5 -9.12 52.78 -18.05
N PRO A 6 -8.85 53.09 -19.33
CA PRO A 6 -9.62 52.58 -20.47
C PRO A 6 -9.44 51.07 -20.65
N THR A 7 -10.57 50.36 -20.70
CA THR A 7 -10.71 48.89 -20.80
C THR A 7 -10.14 48.26 -22.09
N MET A 8 -9.80 49.06 -23.11
CA MET A 8 -9.30 48.56 -24.39
C MET A 8 -7.80 48.24 -24.38
N GLU A 9 -6.96 49.10 -23.80
CA GLU A 9 -5.50 48.91 -23.81
C GLU A 9 -5.08 47.74 -22.90
N THR A 10 -5.77 47.57 -21.79
CA THR A 10 -5.55 46.45 -20.86
C THR A 10 -5.92 45.10 -21.51
N THR A 11 -7.02 45.06 -22.26
CA THR A 11 -7.44 43.85 -23.00
C THR A 11 -6.47 43.49 -24.13
N ILE A 12 -5.95 44.48 -24.87
CA ILE A 12 -4.97 44.24 -25.95
C ILE A 12 -3.63 43.77 -25.37
N THR A 13 -3.18 44.36 -24.27
CA THR A 13 -1.94 43.99 -23.58
C THR A 13 -2.04 42.61 -22.93
N GLN A 14 -3.20 42.25 -22.37
CA GLN A 14 -3.44 40.90 -21.84
C GLN A 14 -3.45 39.87 -22.98
N LYS A 15 -4.10 40.18 -24.11
CA LYS A 15 -4.13 39.29 -25.28
C LYS A 15 -2.75 39.08 -25.90
N SER A 16 -1.92 40.14 -25.99
CA SER A 16 -0.55 40.01 -26.48
C SER A 16 0.34 39.20 -25.53
N THR A 17 0.16 39.37 -24.21
CA THR A 17 0.90 38.61 -23.19
C THR A 17 0.54 37.11 -23.24
N ILE A 18 -0.75 36.78 -23.36
CA ILE A 18 -1.22 35.40 -23.51
C ILE A 18 -0.71 34.78 -24.82
N ASN A 19 -0.71 35.54 -25.92
CA ASN A 19 -0.20 35.07 -27.21
C ASN A 19 1.33 34.82 -27.19
N ASN A 20 2.08 35.67 -26.48
CA ASN A 20 3.51 35.47 -26.30
C ASN A 20 3.81 34.27 -25.39
N ALA A 21 3.08 34.11 -24.29
CA ALA A 21 3.21 32.96 -23.40
C ALA A 21 2.89 31.64 -24.11
N THR A 22 1.83 31.61 -24.92
CA THR A 22 1.46 30.41 -25.70
C THR A 22 2.47 30.09 -26.80
N ASN A 23 3.05 31.10 -27.47
CA ASN A 23 4.13 30.88 -28.43
C ASN A 23 5.43 30.36 -27.79
N LEU A 24 5.77 30.85 -26.58
CA LEU A 24 6.90 30.34 -25.80
C LEU A 24 6.67 28.89 -25.35
N LEU A 25 5.47 28.58 -24.85
CA LEU A 25 5.07 27.22 -24.48
C LEU A 25 5.15 26.27 -25.68
N LYS A 26 4.61 26.67 -26.84
CA LYS A 26 4.64 25.88 -28.07
C LYS A 26 6.07 25.64 -28.59
N ARG A 27 6.95 26.64 -28.48
CA ARG A 27 8.37 26.49 -28.84
C ARG A 27 9.12 25.59 -27.85
N SER A 28 8.78 25.65 -26.56
CA SER A 28 9.36 24.76 -25.54
C SER A 28 8.87 23.30 -25.69
N SER A 29 7.61 23.11 -26.11
CA SER A 29 7.02 21.78 -26.30
C SER A 29 7.47 21.07 -27.57
N MET A 30 8.17 21.76 -28.48
CA MET A 30 8.72 21.20 -29.72
C MET A 30 10.22 20.87 -29.63
N SER A 31 10.86 21.02 -28.47
CA SER A 31 12.32 20.96 -28.41
C SER A 31 12.87 19.54 -28.62
N ASN A 32 12.15 18.47 -28.24
CA ASN A 32 12.60 17.09 -28.44
C ASN A 32 11.42 16.07 -28.38
N PRO A 33 10.75 15.75 -29.50
CA PRO A 33 9.64 14.79 -29.53
C PRO A 33 10.03 13.40 -28.99
N ASP A 34 11.29 13.00 -29.15
CA ASP A 34 11.79 11.67 -28.75
C ASP A 34 11.98 11.54 -27.22
N LYS A 35 12.06 12.66 -26.49
CA LYS A 35 12.29 12.64 -25.04
C LYS A 35 11.00 12.55 -24.23
N TYR A 36 9.87 12.99 -24.79
CA TYR A 36 8.55 12.85 -24.17
C TYR A 36 8.21 11.40 -23.80
N PRO A 37 8.31 10.41 -24.72
CA PRO A 37 7.98 9.02 -24.37
C PRO A 37 8.90 8.47 -23.29
N LEU A 38 10.17 8.87 -23.26
CA LEU A 38 11.14 8.44 -22.25
C LEU A 38 10.79 9.01 -20.86
N TYR A 39 10.46 10.30 -20.77
CA TYR A 39 10.03 10.91 -19.50
C TYR A 39 8.70 10.32 -19.01
N ILE A 40 7.75 10.10 -19.92
CA ILE A 40 6.45 9.49 -19.59
C ILE A 40 6.65 8.08 -19.04
N PHE A 41 7.50 7.26 -19.67
CA PHE A 41 7.81 5.91 -19.21
C PHE A 41 8.47 5.92 -17.82
N LEU A 42 9.41 6.83 -17.59
CA LEU A 42 10.09 6.96 -16.29
C LEU A 42 9.13 7.35 -15.17
N ILE A 43 8.18 8.24 -15.43
CA ILE A 43 7.14 8.63 -14.46
C ILE A 43 6.22 7.45 -14.15
N ILE A 44 5.78 6.70 -15.17
CA ILE A 44 4.94 5.51 -14.98
C ILE A 44 5.69 4.46 -14.17
N ALA A 45 6.95 4.17 -14.49
CA ALA A 45 7.77 3.22 -13.76
C ALA A 45 7.92 3.64 -12.28
N GLY A 46 8.19 4.93 -12.01
CA GLY A 46 8.23 5.45 -10.64
C GLY A 46 6.91 5.30 -9.89
N CYS A 47 5.79 5.50 -10.57
CA CYS A 47 4.45 5.35 -9.99
C CYS A 47 4.15 3.89 -9.66
N VAL A 48 4.54 2.94 -10.52
CA VAL A 48 4.40 1.50 -10.28
C VAL A 48 5.24 1.07 -9.08
N VAL A 49 6.51 1.49 -9.02
CA VAL A 49 7.40 1.15 -7.90
C VAL A 49 6.88 1.75 -6.59
N GLY A 50 6.47 3.02 -6.60
CA GLY A 50 5.87 3.67 -5.43
C GLY A 50 4.57 3.00 -4.98
N GLY A 51 3.72 2.60 -5.94
CA GLY A 51 2.49 1.85 -5.69
C GLY A 51 2.75 0.48 -5.07
N LEU A 52 3.76 -0.25 -5.55
CA LEU A 52 4.13 -1.56 -5.01
C LEU A 52 4.72 -1.46 -3.59
N ILE A 53 5.57 -0.46 -3.34
CA ILE A 53 6.11 -0.22 -1.99
C ILE A 53 4.99 0.19 -1.04
N GLY A 54 4.13 1.13 -1.45
CA GLY A 54 2.98 1.57 -0.67
C GLY A 54 2.01 0.42 -0.38
N PHE A 55 1.73 -0.43 -1.37
CA PHE A 55 0.90 -1.62 -1.22
C PHE A 55 1.56 -2.65 -0.29
N SER A 56 2.87 -2.88 -0.40
CA SER A 56 3.61 -3.78 0.50
C SER A 56 3.56 -3.32 1.95
N VAL A 57 3.69 -2.01 2.19
CA VAL A 57 3.58 -1.44 3.55
C VAL A 57 2.13 -1.52 4.03
N TYR A 58 1.17 -1.13 3.19
CA TYR A 58 -0.25 -1.21 3.53
C TYR A 58 -0.69 -2.62 3.90
N THR A 59 -0.31 -3.63 3.11
CA THR A 59 -0.62 -5.04 3.38
C THR A 59 0.07 -5.60 4.63
N MET A 60 1.24 -5.07 5.01
CA MET A 60 1.91 -5.44 6.26
C MET A 60 1.22 -4.84 7.48
N TYR A 61 0.74 -3.60 7.41
CA TYR A 61 0.11 -2.90 8.54
C TYR A 61 -1.38 -3.22 8.71
N TYR A 62 -2.11 -3.38 7.61
CA TYR A 62 -3.55 -3.67 7.63
C TYR A 62 -3.87 -5.15 7.49
N GLY A 63 -2.87 -6.00 7.27
CA GLY A 63 -3.08 -7.40 6.91
C GLY A 63 -3.74 -7.51 5.53
N ILE A 64 -3.45 -8.59 4.80
CA ILE A 64 -4.29 -8.98 3.66
C ILE A 64 -5.53 -9.66 4.26
N ASP A 65 -6.36 -8.86 4.94
CA ASP A 65 -7.59 -9.33 5.58
C ASP A 65 -8.73 -9.18 4.59
N GLU A 66 -8.72 -10.04 3.57
CA GLU A 66 -9.94 -10.34 2.83
C GLU A 66 -9.86 -11.70 2.14
N SER A 67 -10.01 -12.77 2.93
CA SER A 67 -10.73 -13.97 2.51
C SER A 67 -10.79 -14.92 3.71
N GLY A 68 -12.00 -15.24 4.17
CA GLY A 68 -12.32 -16.21 5.23
C GLY A 68 -11.90 -17.66 4.96
N LYS A 69 -10.72 -17.88 4.39
CA LYS A 69 -9.97 -19.11 4.54
C LYS A 69 -8.93 -18.85 5.62
N HIS A 70 -9.26 -19.27 6.84
CA HIS A 70 -8.21 -19.73 7.74
C HIS A 70 -7.22 -20.52 6.88
N LYS A 71 -5.97 -20.06 6.80
CA LYS A 71 -4.86 -20.82 6.22
C LYS A 71 -5.10 -22.26 6.65
N ASP A 72 -5.42 -23.16 5.72
CA ASP A 72 -5.65 -24.56 6.02
C ASP A 72 -4.33 -25.06 6.59
N ILE A 73 -4.22 -24.99 7.91
CA ILE A 73 -3.05 -25.42 8.66
C ILE A 73 -2.95 -26.91 8.34
N SER A 74 -1.79 -27.36 7.89
CA SER A 74 -1.60 -28.78 7.55
C SER A 74 -2.05 -29.64 8.73
N HIS A 75 -2.65 -30.81 8.47
CA HIS A 75 -3.17 -31.68 9.53
C HIS A 75 -2.11 -31.96 10.61
N GLU A 76 -0.85 -32.11 10.20
CA GLU A 76 0.30 -32.27 11.11
C GLU A 76 0.54 -31.05 12.00
N GLN A 77 0.39 -29.84 11.45
CA GLN A 77 0.52 -28.60 12.20
C GLN A 77 -0.64 -28.42 13.19
N HIS A 78 -1.86 -28.80 12.80
CA HIS A 78 -3.02 -28.80 13.70
C HIS A 78 -2.82 -29.77 14.86
N LYS A 79 -2.32 -30.98 14.57
CA LYS A 79 -1.98 -31.98 15.58
C LYS A 79 -0.89 -31.48 16.51
N TYR A 80 0.19 -30.95 15.96
CA TYR A 80 1.29 -30.37 16.72
C TYR A 80 0.83 -29.25 17.68
N MET A 81 -0.04 -28.35 17.21
CA MET A 81 -0.56 -27.26 18.06
C MET A 81 -1.44 -27.78 19.19
N ARG A 82 -2.26 -28.82 18.94
CA ARG A 82 -3.07 -29.47 19.98
C ARG A 82 -2.19 -30.15 21.02
N GLU A 83 -1.19 -30.92 20.58
CA GLU A 83 -0.25 -31.59 21.47
C GLU A 83 0.55 -30.59 22.32
N THR A 84 1.03 -29.50 21.72
CA THR A 84 1.81 -28.47 22.41
C THR A 84 0.96 -27.78 23.48
N ARG A 85 -0.30 -27.46 23.17
CA ARG A 85 -1.23 -26.89 24.16
C ARG A 85 -1.44 -27.85 25.33
N GLN A 86 -1.62 -29.14 25.06
CA GLN A 86 -1.84 -30.13 26.11
C GLN A 86 -0.61 -30.32 27.00
N ARG A 87 0.61 -30.32 26.42
CA ARG A 87 1.87 -30.37 27.17
C ARG A 87 2.01 -29.20 28.12
N ASN A 88 1.66 -28.00 27.66
CA ASN A 88 1.72 -26.79 28.50
C ASN A 88 0.69 -26.86 29.64
N LEU A 89 -0.54 -27.31 29.37
CA LEU A 89 -1.55 -27.49 30.41
C LEU A 89 -1.15 -28.56 31.44
N ASN A 90 -0.57 -29.67 30.99
CA ASN A 90 -0.07 -30.70 31.89
C ASN A 90 1.10 -30.18 32.74
N ALA A 91 2.02 -29.40 32.15
CA ALA A 91 3.11 -28.78 32.90
C ALA A 91 2.60 -27.79 33.95
N LEU A 92 1.55 -27.03 33.62
CA LEU A 92 0.87 -26.13 34.56
C LEU A 92 0.15 -26.88 35.67
N ALA A 93 -0.51 -28.00 35.37
CA ALA A 93 -1.19 -28.84 36.37
C ALA A 93 -0.21 -29.42 37.41
N VAL A 94 0.97 -29.85 36.95
CA VAL A 94 2.06 -30.30 37.83
C VAL A 94 2.59 -29.17 38.70
N GLN A 95 2.80 -27.97 38.13
CA GLN A 95 3.25 -26.80 38.88
C GLN A 95 2.20 -26.30 39.90
N ALA A 96 0.91 -26.47 39.59
CA ALA A 96 -0.20 -26.10 40.46
C ALA A 96 -0.50 -27.13 41.56
N GLY A 97 0.28 -28.23 41.64
CA GLY A 97 0.06 -29.27 42.64
C GLY A 97 -1.24 -30.06 42.45
N ARG A 98 -1.77 -30.11 41.22
CA ARG A 98 -2.95 -30.87 40.81
C ARG A 98 -2.57 -31.95 39.78
N PRO A 99 -1.81 -32.98 40.21
CA PRO A 99 -1.35 -34.05 39.32
C PRO A 99 -2.49 -34.95 38.82
N ASP A 100 -3.67 -34.86 39.43
CA ASP A 100 -4.91 -35.52 39.05
C ASP A 100 -5.50 -35.01 37.73
N MET A 101 -5.11 -33.80 37.29
CA MET A 101 -5.60 -33.18 36.06
C MET A 101 -4.69 -33.43 34.84
N VAL A 102 -3.67 -34.29 34.95
CA VAL A 102 -2.74 -34.60 33.86
C VAL A 102 -3.39 -35.57 32.87
N VAL A 103 -3.58 -35.13 31.62
CA VAL A 103 -4.21 -35.96 30.57
C VAL A 103 -3.15 -36.55 29.61
N PRO A 104 -3.18 -37.86 29.30
CA PRO A 104 -2.28 -38.48 28.34
C PRO A 104 -2.44 -37.89 26.93
N ILE A 105 -1.31 -37.57 26.28
CA ILE A 105 -1.29 -36.87 24.97
C ILE A 105 -1.71 -37.79 23.79
N ARG A 106 -1.78 -39.11 24.00
CA ARG A 106 -2.03 -40.11 22.94
C ARG A 106 -3.51 -40.37 22.64
N GLU A 107 -4.44 -39.87 23.45
CA GLU A 107 -5.87 -40.21 23.36
C GLU A 107 -6.71 -39.18 22.58
N LEU A 108 -6.11 -38.12 22.03
CA LEU A 108 -6.83 -37.05 21.30
C LEU A 108 -7.08 -37.33 19.81
N ASP A 109 -6.68 -38.50 19.31
CA ASP A 109 -6.87 -38.94 17.92
C ASP A 109 -8.11 -39.84 17.72
N ALA A 110 -8.99 -39.97 18.73
CA ALA A 110 -10.26 -40.70 18.66
C ALA A 110 -11.44 -39.82 18.22
#